data_AF-A0A1X1BJH2-F1
#
_entry.id   AF-A0A1X1BJH2-F1
#
_cell.length_a   1.000
_cell.length_b   1.000
_cell.length_c   1.000
_cell.angle_alpha   90.00
_cell.angle_beta   90.00
_cell.angle_gamma   90.00
#
_symmetry.space_group_name_H-M   'P 1'
#
loop_
_entity.id
_entity.type
_entity.pdbx_description
1 polymer ?
#
loop_
_entity_poly.entity_id
_entity_poly.type
_entity_poly.pdbx_seq_one_letter_code
_entity_poly.pdbx_strand_id
1 'polypeptide(L)'
;MYRHAFYVSGGSATRYWHFQGPVRHLGGVHRPVTSRCVSVLGGYVGVSYRRCIGTTAEGQGTENSNKKLPFIAMSSGSGTTRQADDSAEGTTTRLYRYVLENHHRLGLYTLCGYLERLCQANLADIEVRNLLRLKLLDNLEEVNSPVVMGRVLYLLNKCPSMDDEFFVMITNHIYRNRLYPNGDVPQSWCRYFKFIGDNRLYHRPLLEVMCRNFYAYLIAYMERGRTAFSRRMQESVAIASWALAITAPDLPLQQLFTLMLRFAGIPGVERSVVIRVYWGAAVRNQGLERMELPLIARVLSETLFSSPVGNRHKSHLHQIYTTLRCLNLAGIDDEGLADRCLESLHKLRYGYNDSKISTSHRYVSDVLVRLGVPHKVELLTPDLLSIDIAIEGGGERIALEVDGPVHFTRVCDGSESATPMRTGPTKMKQAFLKWTGWYVLSVPPIKLDYNVDLTTAIASVDLHYKRLLMGSGSAYLSKLLT
;
A
#
# COMPACT_ATOMS: atom_id res chain seq x y z
N MET A 1 59.29 -4.35 -3.40
CA MET A 1 58.94 -3.91 -4.77
C MET A 1 58.79 -5.16 -5.62
N TYR A 2 57.64 -5.84 -5.54
CA TYR A 2 57.36 -7.08 -6.29
C TYR A 2 55.87 -7.15 -6.63
N ARG A 3 55.61 -7.59 -7.86
CA ARG A 3 54.31 -7.79 -8.50
C ARG A 3 53.48 -8.85 -7.78
N HIS A 4 52.17 -8.65 -7.71
CA HIS A 4 51.22 -9.76 -7.85
C HIS A 4 49.97 -9.32 -8.61
N ALA A 5 49.64 -10.15 -9.60
CA ALA A 5 48.43 -10.12 -10.41
C ALA A 5 47.20 -10.49 -9.56
N PHE A 6 46.03 -9.91 -9.90
CA PHE A 6 44.76 -10.48 -9.51
C PHE A 6 43.86 -10.68 -10.74
N TYR A 7 43.39 -11.91 -10.81
CA TYR A 7 42.52 -12.51 -11.79
C TYR A 7 41.13 -11.86 -11.81
N VAL A 8 40.57 -11.79 -13.01
CA VAL A 8 39.17 -11.54 -13.28
C VAL A 8 38.36 -12.80 -12.97
N SER A 9 37.29 -12.68 -12.18
CA SER A 9 36.19 -13.65 -12.19
C SER A 9 34.86 -12.91 -12.35
N GLY A 10 34.10 -13.32 -13.36
CA GLY A 10 32.92 -12.63 -13.87
C GLY A 10 31.67 -12.89 -13.04
N GLY A 11 30.94 -11.81 -12.72
CA GLY A 11 29.57 -11.86 -12.26
C GLY A 11 28.60 -11.90 -13.44
N SER A 12 27.78 -12.95 -13.52
CA SER A 12 26.73 -13.11 -14.52
C SER A 12 25.65 -12.04 -14.34
N ALA A 13 25.55 -11.13 -15.30
CA ALA A 13 24.39 -10.27 -15.45
C ALA A 13 23.16 -11.11 -15.77
N THR A 14 22.12 -11.02 -14.94
CA THR A 14 20.76 -11.46 -15.25
C THR A 14 20.22 -10.63 -16.42
N ARG A 15 20.42 -11.13 -17.64
CA ARG A 15 19.79 -10.58 -18.85
C ARG A 15 18.31 -10.92 -18.83
N TYR A 16 17.46 -9.91 -18.67
CA TYR A 16 16.07 -10.01 -19.11
C TYR A 16 16.06 -10.03 -20.63
N TRP A 17 15.43 -11.06 -21.20
CA TRP A 17 15.27 -11.20 -22.64
C TRP A 17 14.25 -10.18 -23.15
N HIS A 18 14.72 -9.16 -23.87
CA HIS A 18 13.88 -8.34 -24.74
C HIS A 18 13.86 -8.96 -26.13
N PHE A 19 12.71 -9.48 -26.55
CA PHE A 19 12.47 -9.76 -27.97
C PHE A 19 11.85 -8.52 -28.61
N GLN A 20 12.61 -7.85 -29.47
CA GLN A 20 12.07 -6.92 -30.47
C GLN A 20 11.72 -7.72 -31.73
N GLY A 21 10.48 -7.62 -32.18
CA GLY A 21 10.00 -8.10 -33.47
C GLY A 21 9.08 -7.05 -34.12
N PRO A 22 9.03 -6.97 -35.46
CA PRO A 22 8.60 -5.77 -36.17
C PRO A 22 7.08 -5.59 -36.18
N VAL A 23 6.68 -4.32 -36.09
CA VAL A 23 5.29 -3.85 -36.20
C VAL A 23 4.74 -4.15 -37.61
N ARG A 24 3.70 -4.99 -37.69
CA ARG A 24 2.77 -5.00 -38.81
C ARG A 24 1.37 -4.69 -38.29
N HIS A 25 0.83 -3.57 -38.75
CA HIS A 25 -0.56 -3.18 -38.56
C HIS A 25 -1.49 -4.19 -39.24
N LEU A 26 -2.38 -4.82 -38.48
CA LEU A 26 -3.68 -5.31 -38.96
C LEU A 26 -4.67 -5.28 -37.78
N GLY A 27 -5.79 -4.58 -38.00
CA GLY A 27 -6.84 -4.37 -37.01
C GLY A 27 -7.64 -5.64 -36.71
N GLY A 28 -7.86 -5.89 -35.43
CA GLY A 28 -8.76 -6.92 -34.92
C GLY A 28 -9.25 -6.51 -33.55
N VAL A 29 -10.55 -6.26 -33.43
CA VAL A 29 -11.23 -5.90 -32.18
C VAL A 29 -11.33 -7.17 -31.31
N HIS A 30 -10.47 -7.29 -30.30
CA HIS A 30 -10.61 -8.27 -29.23
C HIS A 30 -10.89 -7.59 -27.89
N ARG A 31 -12.03 -7.96 -27.28
CA ARG A 31 -12.39 -7.58 -25.91
C ARG A 31 -11.40 -8.23 -24.92
N PRO A 32 -10.81 -7.50 -23.98
CA PRO A 32 -9.96 -8.11 -22.96
C PRO A 32 -10.81 -8.84 -21.92
N VAL A 33 -10.50 -10.11 -21.71
CA VAL A 33 -10.95 -10.89 -20.56
C VAL A 33 -10.23 -10.36 -19.32
N THR A 34 -10.99 -9.83 -18.38
CA THR A 34 -10.46 -9.25 -17.14
C THR A 34 -10.08 -10.36 -16.15
N SER A 35 -8.78 -10.61 -15.99
CA SER A 35 -8.23 -11.37 -14.88
C SER A 35 -8.38 -10.58 -13.58
N ARG A 36 -9.24 -11.05 -12.67
CA ARG A 36 -9.43 -10.45 -11.34
C ARG A 36 -8.31 -10.89 -10.40
N CYS A 37 -7.39 -9.99 -10.09
CA CYS A 37 -6.44 -10.17 -9.00
C CYS A 37 -7.10 -9.71 -7.68
N VAL A 38 -7.37 -10.64 -6.77
CA VAL A 38 -7.84 -10.34 -5.41
C VAL A 38 -6.62 -10.07 -4.53
N SER A 39 -6.44 -8.82 -4.11
CA SER A 39 -5.36 -8.42 -3.21
C SER A 39 -5.76 -8.64 -1.74
N VAL A 40 -5.08 -9.55 -1.05
CA VAL A 40 -5.11 -9.62 0.41
C VAL A 40 -4.01 -8.69 0.93
N LEU A 41 -4.39 -7.43 1.17
CA LEU A 41 -3.55 -6.50 1.91
C LEU A 41 -3.64 -6.84 3.39
N GLY A 42 -2.50 -6.94 4.06
CA GLY A 42 -2.43 -6.79 5.51
C GLY A 42 -3.18 -5.52 5.93
N GLY A 43 -4.29 -5.71 6.64
CA GLY A 43 -4.88 -4.71 7.53
C GLY A 43 -5.42 -3.42 6.93
N TYR A 44 -6.03 -3.41 5.73
CA TYR A 44 -6.90 -2.29 5.31
C TYR A 44 -8.18 -2.80 4.65
N VAL A 45 -9.25 -2.96 5.45
CA VAL A 45 -10.60 -3.19 4.92
C VAL A 45 -11.20 -1.85 4.52
N GLY A 46 -11.18 -1.57 3.21
CA GLY A 46 -12.14 -0.65 2.62
C GLY A 46 -13.45 -1.39 2.43
N VAL A 47 -14.46 -1.04 3.23
CA VAL A 47 -15.82 -1.57 3.09
C VAL A 47 -16.40 -1.06 1.77
N SER A 48 -16.76 -1.96 0.86
CA SER A 48 -17.62 -1.66 -0.29
C SER A 48 -18.93 -2.40 -0.07
N TYR A 49 -19.99 -1.66 0.22
CA TYR A 49 -21.34 -2.18 0.18
C TYR A 49 -21.73 -2.38 -1.28
N ARG A 50 -21.92 -3.62 -1.72
CA ARG A 50 -22.71 -3.92 -2.91
C ARG A 50 -24.12 -4.28 -2.46
N ARG A 51 -25.08 -3.39 -2.73
CA ARG A 51 -26.51 -3.72 -2.67
C ARG A 51 -26.89 -4.20 -4.07
N CYS A 52 -27.32 -5.45 -4.20
CA CYS A 52 -27.91 -5.96 -5.43
C CYS A 52 -29.30 -5.32 -5.59
N ILE A 53 -29.49 -4.52 -6.64
CA ILE A 53 -30.82 -4.04 -7.04
C ILE A 53 -31.40 -5.13 -7.94
N GLY A 54 -32.43 -5.81 -7.43
CA GLY A 54 -33.31 -6.65 -8.23
C GLY A 54 -34.24 -5.76 -9.06
N THR A 55 -34.27 -6.00 -10.36
CA THR A 55 -35.24 -5.42 -11.30
C THR A 55 -36.54 -6.19 -11.21
N THR A 56 -37.65 -5.51 -10.93
CA THR A 56 -39.00 -5.94 -11.34
C THR A 56 -39.69 -4.79 -12.05
N ALA A 57 -40.26 -5.12 -13.20
CA ALA A 57 -41.04 -4.25 -14.07
C ALA A 57 -42.54 -4.29 -13.71
N GLU A 58 -43.31 -3.44 -14.42
CA GLU A 58 -44.77 -3.26 -14.43
C GLU A 58 -45.32 -2.28 -13.37
N GLY A 59 -46.18 -1.28 -13.66
CA GLY A 59 -46.82 -0.83 -14.89
C GLY A 59 -47.72 0.41 -14.61
N GLN A 60 -47.96 1.20 -15.67
CA GLN A 60 -49.10 2.10 -16.01
C GLN A 60 -49.67 3.14 -15.02
N GLY A 61 -49.91 4.38 -15.54
CA GLY A 61 -50.96 5.28 -15.02
C GLY A 61 -50.77 6.80 -15.20
N THR A 62 -51.16 7.32 -16.37
CA THR A 62 -51.86 8.61 -16.65
C THR A 62 -51.45 9.96 -16.04
N GLU A 63 -51.14 10.88 -16.97
CA GLU A 63 -51.62 12.28 -17.14
C GLU A 63 -51.55 13.34 -16.02
N ASN A 64 -50.94 14.47 -16.43
CA ASN A 64 -51.46 15.85 -16.46
C ASN A 64 -50.84 16.97 -15.59
N SER A 65 -50.38 17.97 -16.35
CA SER A 65 -50.51 19.42 -16.14
C SER A 65 -49.49 20.22 -15.32
N ASN A 66 -48.94 21.21 -16.03
CA ASN A 66 -48.37 22.50 -15.59
C ASN A 66 -48.83 23.01 -14.21
N LYS A 67 -47.88 23.48 -13.39
CA LYS A 67 -47.85 24.88 -12.87
C LYS A 67 -46.63 25.17 -11.99
N LYS A 68 -46.00 26.31 -12.31
CA LYS A 68 -45.37 27.35 -11.49
C LYS A 68 -44.74 26.99 -10.13
N LEU A 69 -43.47 27.40 -10.01
CA LEU A 69 -42.74 27.72 -8.77
C LEU A 69 -43.61 28.52 -7.77
N PRO A 70 -43.45 28.23 -6.48
CA PRO A 70 -43.38 29.29 -5.50
C PRO A 70 -42.13 29.19 -4.62
N PHE A 71 -41.48 30.34 -4.52
CA PHE A 71 -40.71 30.78 -3.37
C PHE A 71 -41.64 30.78 -2.13
N ILE A 72 -41.17 30.36 -0.94
CA ILE A 72 -41.36 31.04 0.37
C ILE A 72 -40.88 30.18 1.56
N ALA A 73 -40.06 30.85 2.38
CA ALA A 73 -39.88 30.88 3.84
C ALA A 73 -39.75 29.61 4.70
N MET A 74 -38.78 29.73 5.61
CA MET A 74 -38.57 28.92 6.80
C MET A 74 -39.74 29.01 7.78
N SER A 75 -40.16 27.86 8.31
CA SER A 75 -40.76 27.76 9.63
C SER A 75 -40.42 26.43 10.29
N SER A 76 -40.04 26.53 11.55
CA SER A 76 -39.75 25.47 12.51
C SER A 76 -40.90 24.46 12.68
N GLY A 77 -40.58 23.17 12.62
CA GLY A 77 -41.52 22.09 12.95
C GLY A 77 -40.79 20.76 13.08
N SER A 78 -40.78 20.21 14.29
CA SER A 78 -40.20 18.93 14.66
C SER A 78 -40.97 17.74 14.04
N GLY A 79 -40.23 16.84 13.41
CA GLY A 79 -40.65 15.44 13.17
C GLY A 79 -40.87 15.06 11.70
N THR A 80 -39.87 14.43 11.07
CA THR A 80 -40.00 13.39 10.01
C THR A 80 -38.62 13.02 9.43
N THR A 81 -37.92 12.06 10.03
CA THR A 81 -36.59 11.58 9.60
C THR A 81 -36.65 10.44 8.57
N ARG A 82 -37.55 10.50 7.58
CA ARG A 82 -37.62 9.48 6.50
C ARG A 82 -37.83 9.98 5.06
N GLN A 83 -38.04 11.28 4.82
CA GLN A 83 -38.20 11.82 3.44
C GLN A 83 -36.99 12.58 2.90
N ALA A 84 -36.00 12.93 3.74
CA ALA A 84 -34.82 13.67 3.29
C ALA A 84 -33.81 12.79 2.52
N ASP A 85 -33.69 11.51 2.88
CA ASP A 85 -32.69 10.60 2.30
C ASP A 85 -32.99 10.23 0.83
N ASP A 86 -34.26 10.00 0.47
CA ASP A 86 -34.64 9.65 -0.92
C ASP A 86 -34.36 10.80 -1.91
N SER A 87 -34.46 12.07 -1.45
CA SER A 87 -34.21 13.24 -2.29
C SER A 87 -32.71 13.50 -2.53
N ALA A 88 -31.87 13.21 -1.52
CA ALA A 88 -30.41 13.36 -1.58
C ALA A 88 -29.77 12.24 -2.41
N GLU A 89 -30.30 11.02 -2.32
CA GLU A 89 -29.88 9.87 -3.12
C GLU A 89 -30.19 10.10 -4.61
N GLY A 90 -31.39 10.58 -4.93
CA GLY A 90 -31.76 10.94 -6.31
C GLY A 90 -30.89 12.07 -6.90
N THR A 91 -30.46 13.03 -6.08
CA THR A 91 -29.59 14.14 -6.52
C THR A 91 -28.17 13.66 -6.83
N THR A 92 -27.64 12.72 -6.05
CA THR A 92 -26.25 12.27 -6.24
C THR A 92 -26.09 11.28 -7.38
N THR A 93 -27.10 10.43 -7.63
CA THR A 93 -27.13 9.58 -8.84
C THR A 93 -27.26 10.42 -10.10
N ARG A 94 -28.00 11.54 -10.08
CA ARG A 94 -28.02 12.51 -11.18
C ARG A 94 -26.65 13.16 -11.40
N LEU A 95 -25.95 13.50 -10.33
CA LEU A 95 -24.59 14.04 -10.42
C LEU A 95 -23.62 13.04 -11.06
N TYR A 96 -23.68 11.77 -10.67
CA TYR A 96 -22.86 10.70 -11.25
C TYR A 96 -23.07 10.62 -12.77
N ARG A 97 -24.35 10.54 -13.20
CA ARG A 97 -24.71 10.51 -14.62
C ARG A 97 -24.22 11.77 -15.36
N TYR A 98 -24.41 12.94 -14.75
CA TYR A 98 -23.94 14.21 -15.31
C TYR A 98 -22.43 14.19 -15.55
N VAL A 99 -21.64 13.68 -14.60
CA VAL A 99 -20.18 13.53 -14.76
C VAL A 99 -19.85 12.62 -15.93
N LEU A 100 -20.48 11.44 -16.03
CA LEU A 100 -20.22 10.50 -17.13
C LEU A 100 -20.57 11.12 -18.50
N GLU A 101 -21.71 11.78 -18.63
CA GLU A 101 -22.19 12.33 -19.90
C GLU A 101 -21.46 13.62 -20.32
N ASN A 102 -20.99 14.42 -19.35
CA ASN A 102 -20.49 15.78 -19.61
C ASN A 102 -19.00 15.96 -19.31
N HIS A 103 -18.25 14.92 -18.90
CA HIS A 103 -16.84 15.03 -18.50
C HIS A 103 -15.94 15.79 -19.49
N HIS A 104 -16.17 15.64 -20.80
CA HIS A 104 -15.41 16.34 -21.83
C HIS A 104 -15.51 17.88 -21.72
N ARG A 105 -16.64 18.41 -21.24
CA ARG A 105 -16.87 19.85 -21.02
C ARG A 105 -16.42 20.35 -19.64
N LEU A 106 -16.18 19.43 -18.71
CA LEU A 106 -15.77 19.80 -17.36
C LEU A 106 -14.28 20.08 -17.33
N GLY A 107 -13.89 21.26 -16.84
CA GLY A 107 -12.50 21.53 -16.48
C GLY A 107 -12.04 20.64 -15.32
N LEU A 108 -10.73 20.42 -15.19
CA LEU A 108 -10.14 19.56 -14.15
C LEU A 108 -10.64 19.91 -12.74
N TYR A 109 -10.68 21.20 -12.43
CA TYR A 109 -11.14 21.72 -11.13
C TYR A 109 -12.61 21.39 -10.83
N THR A 110 -13.48 21.60 -11.81
CA THR A 110 -14.91 21.32 -11.70
C THR A 110 -15.13 19.82 -11.51
N LEU A 111 -14.40 19.00 -12.28
CA LEU A 111 -14.44 17.55 -12.15
C LEU A 111 -14.00 17.10 -10.75
N CYS A 112 -12.91 17.64 -10.20
CA CYS A 112 -12.51 17.36 -8.82
C CYS A 112 -13.61 17.70 -7.81
N GLY A 113 -14.29 18.83 -7.98
CA GLY A 113 -15.40 19.24 -7.10
C GLY A 113 -16.56 18.25 -7.11
N TYR A 114 -16.94 17.73 -8.27
CA TYR A 114 -17.97 16.70 -8.36
C TYR A 114 -17.51 15.36 -7.80
N LEU A 115 -16.27 14.95 -8.09
CA LEU A 115 -15.73 13.70 -7.55
C LEU A 115 -15.63 13.71 -6.04
N GLU A 116 -15.35 14.85 -5.39
CA GLU A 116 -15.40 14.95 -3.93
C GLU A 116 -16.79 14.67 -3.37
N ARG A 117 -17.84 15.23 -3.99
CA ARG A 117 -19.24 14.97 -3.61
C ARG A 117 -19.60 13.50 -3.83
N LEU A 118 -19.18 12.93 -4.95
CA LEU A 118 -19.37 11.49 -5.23
C LEU A 118 -18.60 10.61 -4.24
N CYS A 119 -17.39 11.00 -3.81
CA CYS A 119 -16.64 10.29 -2.77
C CYS A 119 -17.37 10.34 -1.42
N GLN A 120 -17.90 11.50 -1.04
CA GLN A 120 -18.67 11.66 0.21
C GLN A 120 -19.93 10.80 0.23
N ALA A 121 -20.56 10.59 -0.93
CA ALA A 121 -21.71 9.72 -1.10
C ALA A 121 -21.37 8.26 -1.42
N ASN A 122 -20.09 7.87 -1.42
CA ASN A 122 -19.63 6.52 -1.76
C ASN A 122 -20.02 6.04 -3.18
N LEU A 123 -20.10 6.96 -4.13
CA LEU A 123 -20.44 6.72 -5.55
C LEU A 123 -19.26 6.94 -6.52
N ALA A 124 -18.09 7.33 -6.02
CA ALA A 124 -16.88 7.52 -6.84
C ALA A 124 -16.17 6.19 -7.12
N ASP A 125 -16.61 5.50 -8.15
CA ASP A 125 -16.09 4.22 -8.61
C ASP A 125 -14.84 4.34 -9.52
N ILE A 126 -14.46 3.22 -10.14
CA ILE A 126 -13.29 3.11 -11.02
C ILE A 126 -13.47 3.95 -12.30
N GLU A 127 -14.68 3.99 -12.86
CA GLU A 127 -14.95 4.66 -14.13
C GLU A 127 -14.77 6.17 -13.99
N VAL A 128 -15.42 6.76 -12.98
CA VAL A 128 -15.34 8.21 -12.73
C VAL A 128 -13.92 8.63 -12.32
N ARG A 129 -13.19 7.80 -11.57
CA ARG A 129 -11.76 8.06 -11.26
C ARG A 129 -10.87 7.98 -12.50
N ASN A 130 -11.17 7.08 -13.43
CA ASN A 130 -10.45 6.99 -14.69
C ASN A 130 -10.69 8.23 -15.56
N LEU A 131 -11.90 8.80 -15.55
CA LEU A 131 -12.15 10.09 -16.22
C LEU A 131 -11.29 11.22 -15.64
N LEU A 132 -11.16 11.29 -14.31
CA LEU A 132 -10.25 12.24 -13.67
C LEU A 132 -8.79 11.99 -14.05
N ARG A 133 -8.37 10.72 -14.14
CA ARG A 133 -7.01 10.34 -14.56
C ARG A 133 -6.71 10.88 -15.96
N LEU A 134 -7.60 10.61 -16.91
CA LEU A 134 -7.46 11.09 -18.29
C LEU A 134 -7.46 12.62 -18.35
N LYS A 135 -8.41 13.27 -17.66
CA LYS A 135 -8.48 14.74 -17.61
C LYS A 135 -7.22 15.36 -17.01
N LEU A 136 -6.62 14.73 -15.99
CA LEU A 136 -5.34 15.16 -15.44
C LEU A 136 -4.23 15.09 -16.50
N LEU A 137 -4.13 13.98 -17.24
CA LEU A 137 -3.10 13.82 -18.28
C LEU A 137 -3.26 14.86 -19.39
N ASP A 138 -4.49 15.10 -19.86
CA ASP A 138 -4.79 16.09 -20.90
C ASP A 138 -4.46 17.52 -20.49
N ASN A 139 -4.42 17.82 -19.19
CA ASN A 139 -4.25 19.17 -18.65
C ASN A 139 -3.05 19.24 -17.69
N LEU A 140 -2.10 18.31 -17.78
CA LEU A 140 -1.05 18.15 -16.78
C LEU A 140 -0.17 19.40 -16.68
N GLU A 141 0.18 19.99 -17.83
CA GLU A 141 0.99 21.21 -17.93
C GLU A 141 0.33 22.42 -17.26
N GLU A 142 -1.00 22.47 -17.21
CA GLU A 142 -1.76 23.54 -16.57
C GLU A 142 -1.79 23.42 -15.03
N VAL A 143 -1.44 22.24 -14.49
CA VAL A 143 -1.41 22.03 -13.04
C VAL A 143 -0.11 22.56 -12.45
N ASN A 144 -0.14 23.83 -12.02
CA ASN A 144 0.99 24.55 -11.42
C ASN A 144 0.86 24.80 -9.91
N SER A 145 -0.19 24.27 -9.26
CA SER A 145 -0.45 24.47 -7.84
C SER A 145 -0.33 23.17 -7.04
N PRO A 146 0.47 23.13 -5.95
CA PRO A 146 0.58 21.95 -5.10
C PRO A 146 -0.73 21.59 -4.41
N VAL A 147 -1.60 22.57 -4.13
CA VAL A 147 -2.91 22.33 -3.52
C VAL A 147 -3.83 21.56 -4.49
N VAL A 148 -3.81 21.97 -5.75
CA VAL A 148 -4.61 21.37 -6.83
C VAL A 148 -4.12 19.96 -7.12
N MET A 149 -2.81 19.82 -7.33
CA MET A 149 -2.19 18.51 -7.53
C MET A 149 -2.52 17.57 -6.36
N GLY A 150 -2.31 17.99 -5.11
CA GLY A 150 -2.67 17.19 -3.94
C GLY A 150 -4.15 16.77 -3.92
N ARG A 151 -5.07 17.64 -4.32
CA ARG A 151 -6.51 17.32 -4.42
C ARG A 151 -6.77 16.23 -5.44
N VAL A 152 -6.14 16.32 -6.63
CA VAL A 152 -6.26 15.29 -7.67
C VAL A 152 -5.68 13.96 -7.19
N LEU A 153 -4.47 13.95 -6.61
CA LEU A 153 -3.83 12.74 -6.07
C LEU A 153 -4.71 12.01 -5.04
N TYR A 154 -5.39 12.78 -4.18
CA TYR A 154 -6.33 12.23 -3.20
C TYR A 154 -7.53 11.53 -3.85
N LEU A 155 -8.09 12.15 -4.89
CA LEU A 155 -9.26 11.63 -5.60
C LEU A 155 -8.92 10.44 -6.52
N LEU A 156 -7.67 10.36 -6.99
CA LEU A 156 -7.18 9.22 -7.76
C LEU A 156 -6.82 8.01 -6.89
N ASN A 157 -6.95 8.10 -5.57
CA ASN A 157 -6.68 6.97 -4.70
C ASN A 157 -7.53 5.75 -5.12
N LYS A 158 -6.89 4.57 -5.18
CA LYS A 158 -7.49 3.29 -5.61
C LYS A 158 -8.01 3.27 -7.06
N CYS A 159 -7.48 4.10 -7.95
CA CYS A 159 -7.76 3.99 -9.38
C CYS A 159 -6.91 2.85 -10.00
N PRO A 160 -7.48 1.69 -10.38
CA PRO A 160 -6.71 0.54 -10.87
C PRO A 160 -6.14 0.73 -12.28
N SER A 161 -6.59 1.74 -13.03
CA SER A 161 -6.09 2.04 -14.38
C SER A 161 -4.79 2.85 -14.39
N MET A 162 -4.22 3.18 -13.23
CA MET A 162 -2.92 3.85 -13.15
C MET A 162 -1.80 2.81 -13.37
N ASP A 163 -1.11 2.92 -14.49
CA ASP A 163 0.06 2.13 -14.87
C ASP A 163 1.37 2.83 -14.47
N ASP A 164 2.50 2.16 -14.72
CA ASP A 164 3.81 2.66 -14.32
C ASP A 164 4.17 3.97 -15.06
N GLU A 165 3.76 4.12 -16.32
CA GLU A 165 3.95 5.34 -17.11
C GLU A 165 3.23 6.53 -16.46
N PHE A 166 1.96 6.36 -16.06
CA PHE A 166 1.22 7.37 -15.32
C PHE A 166 1.97 7.83 -14.07
N PHE A 167 2.49 6.90 -13.26
CA PHE A 167 3.21 7.27 -12.03
C PHE A 167 4.52 8.00 -12.31
N VAL A 168 5.27 7.57 -13.33
CA VAL A 168 6.49 8.24 -13.78
C VAL A 168 6.17 9.67 -14.23
N MET A 169 5.13 9.86 -15.06
CA MET A 169 4.71 11.18 -15.52
C MET A 169 4.34 12.11 -14.35
N ILE A 170 3.47 11.64 -13.45
CA ILE A 170 2.98 12.46 -12.34
C ILE A 170 4.08 12.81 -11.35
N THR A 171 4.94 11.85 -10.97
CA THR A 171 6.03 12.12 -10.03
C THR A 171 7.08 13.05 -10.63
N ASN A 172 7.43 12.89 -11.91
CA ASN A 172 8.30 13.83 -12.62
C ASN A 172 7.70 15.22 -12.73
N HIS A 173 6.40 15.34 -13.04
CA HIS A 173 5.73 16.62 -13.12
C HIS A 173 5.75 17.37 -11.78
N ILE A 174 5.45 16.66 -10.68
CA ILE A 174 5.53 17.21 -9.32
C ILE A 174 6.94 17.73 -9.03
N TYR A 175 7.96 16.92 -9.34
CA TYR A 175 9.36 17.26 -9.07
C TYR A 175 9.84 18.45 -9.92
N ARG A 176 9.68 18.39 -11.24
CA ARG A 176 10.16 19.41 -12.19
C ARG A 176 9.49 20.76 -11.97
N ASN A 177 8.16 20.77 -11.74
CA ASN A 177 7.39 21.99 -11.52
C ASN A 177 7.34 22.42 -10.04
N ARG A 178 8.12 21.76 -9.16
CA ARG A 178 8.23 22.09 -7.74
C ARG A 178 6.88 22.15 -7.02
N LEU A 179 5.96 21.25 -7.37
CA LEU A 179 4.61 21.17 -6.79
C LEU A 179 4.64 20.48 -5.43
N TYR A 180 5.50 20.94 -4.53
CA TYR A 180 5.64 20.39 -3.18
C TYR A 180 4.62 21.02 -2.25
N PRO A 181 4.08 20.28 -1.27
CA PRO A 181 3.39 20.91 -0.15
C PRO A 181 4.29 21.97 0.49
N ASN A 182 3.75 23.17 0.67
CA ASN A 182 4.43 24.30 1.30
C ASN A 182 3.53 24.92 2.38
N GLY A 183 4.17 25.67 3.28
CA GLY A 183 3.48 26.41 4.33
C GLY A 183 2.70 25.54 5.32
N ASP A 184 1.68 26.16 5.91
CA ASP A 184 0.94 25.64 7.05
C ASP A 184 -0.35 24.89 6.64
N VAL A 185 -0.23 23.93 5.72
CA VAL A 185 -1.39 23.19 5.18
C VAL A 185 -1.23 21.67 5.40
N PRO A 186 -1.52 21.15 6.62
CA PRO A 186 -1.39 19.72 6.94
C PRO A 186 -2.06 18.78 5.94
N GLN A 187 -3.21 19.19 5.41
CA GLN A 187 -3.97 18.36 4.48
C GLN A 187 -3.22 18.10 3.17
N SER A 188 -2.38 19.04 2.72
CA SER A 188 -1.55 18.84 1.52
C SER A 188 -0.55 17.71 1.75
N TRP A 189 0.16 17.72 2.89
CA TRP A 189 1.08 16.65 3.28
C TRP A 189 0.41 15.28 3.33
N CYS A 190 -0.78 15.20 3.97
CA CYS A 190 -1.54 13.95 4.02
C CYS A 190 -1.82 13.40 2.62
N ARG A 191 -2.23 14.25 1.66
CA ARG A 191 -2.61 13.82 0.32
C ARG A 191 -1.41 13.27 -0.46
N TYR A 192 -0.28 13.97 -0.42
CA TYR A 192 0.93 13.55 -1.13
C TYR A 192 1.52 12.27 -0.57
N PHE A 193 1.80 12.21 0.74
CA PHE A 193 2.38 11.02 1.34
C PHE A 193 1.42 9.82 1.26
N LYS A 194 0.11 10.05 1.36
CA LYS A 194 -0.87 8.98 1.16
C LYS A 194 -0.81 8.42 -0.25
N PHE A 195 -0.77 9.28 -1.28
CA PHE A 195 -0.66 8.84 -2.67
C PHE A 195 0.65 8.06 -2.92
N ILE A 196 1.77 8.56 -2.40
CA ILE A 196 3.08 7.90 -2.49
C ILE A 196 3.04 6.53 -1.83
N GLY A 197 2.58 6.45 -0.58
CA GLY A 197 2.56 5.21 0.19
C GLY A 197 1.57 4.18 -0.35
N ASP A 198 0.35 4.61 -0.71
CA ASP A 198 -0.71 3.70 -1.21
C ASP A 198 -0.25 3.02 -2.53
N ASN A 199 0.52 3.76 -3.35
CA ASN A 199 1.02 3.28 -4.65
C ASN A 199 2.50 2.85 -4.65
N ARG A 200 3.15 2.82 -3.47
CA ARG A 200 4.56 2.42 -3.26
C ARG A 200 5.57 3.17 -4.12
N LEU A 201 5.33 4.45 -4.38
CA LEU A 201 6.13 5.23 -5.31
C LEU A 201 7.49 5.58 -4.72
N TYR A 202 8.54 5.28 -5.47
CA TYR A 202 9.90 5.68 -5.17
C TYR A 202 10.44 6.56 -6.30
N HIS A 203 10.55 7.85 -6.03
CA HIS A 203 11.22 8.80 -6.90
C HIS A 203 12.23 9.55 -6.02
N ARG A 204 13.50 9.14 -6.07
CA ARG A 204 14.50 9.56 -5.08
C ARG A 204 14.63 11.09 -4.93
N PRO A 205 14.81 11.88 -6.02
CA PRO A 205 14.92 13.34 -5.89
C PRO A 205 13.68 14.02 -5.29
N LEU A 206 12.48 13.56 -5.67
CA LEU A 206 11.21 14.05 -5.14
C LEU A 206 11.10 13.77 -3.65
N LEU A 207 11.37 12.53 -3.23
CA LEU A 207 11.29 12.13 -1.82
C LEU A 207 12.31 12.89 -0.96
N GLU A 208 13.53 13.11 -1.44
CA GLU A 208 14.54 13.91 -0.72
C GLU A 208 14.07 15.35 -0.47
N VAL A 209 13.49 16.01 -1.48
CA VAL A 209 12.93 17.36 -1.33
C VAL A 209 11.73 17.35 -0.39
N MET A 210 10.81 16.40 -0.54
CA MET A 210 9.64 16.28 0.32
C MET A 210 10.02 16.03 1.78
N CYS A 211 10.97 15.13 2.06
CA CYS A 211 11.45 14.85 3.41
C CYS A 211 12.08 16.09 4.07
N ARG A 212 12.91 16.84 3.33
CA ARG A 212 13.52 18.09 3.81
C ARG A 212 12.47 19.16 4.10
N ASN A 213 11.50 19.35 3.20
CA ASN A 213 10.43 20.33 3.41
C ASN A 213 9.51 19.91 4.57
N PHE A 214 9.24 18.60 4.73
CA PHE A 214 8.45 18.08 5.84
C PHE A 214 9.18 18.20 7.17
N TYR A 215 10.50 18.01 7.20
CA TYR A 215 11.33 18.27 8.36
C TYR A 215 11.23 19.73 8.83
N ALA A 216 11.42 20.68 7.91
CA ALA A 216 11.28 22.11 8.20
C ALA A 216 9.86 22.48 8.67
N TYR A 217 8.84 21.89 8.04
CA TYR A 217 7.45 22.03 8.44
C TYR A 217 7.21 21.54 9.88
N LEU A 218 7.75 20.39 10.26
CA LEU A 218 7.61 19.84 11.61
C LEU A 218 8.30 20.71 12.67
N ILE A 219 9.52 21.18 12.39
CA ILE A 219 10.24 22.10 13.28
C ILE A 219 9.41 23.35 13.55
N ALA A 220 8.98 24.04 12.48
CA ALA A 220 8.21 25.27 12.61
C ALA A 220 6.90 25.06 13.37
N TYR A 221 6.30 23.87 13.27
CA TYR A 221 5.11 23.52 14.03
C TYR A 221 5.37 23.28 15.52
N MET A 222 6.46 22.58 15.84
CA MET A 222 6.83 22.24 17.21
C MET A 222 7.34 23.47 17.99
N GLU A 223 8.02 24.40 17.32
CA GLU A 223 8.54 25.65 17.92
C GLU A 223 7.44 26.63 18.33
N ARG A 224 6.24 26.54 17.74
CA ARG A 224 5.09 27.40 18.07
C ARG A 224 4.52 27.16 19.47
N GLY A 225 5.05 26.21 20.25
CA GLY A 225 4.68 26.00 21.65
C GLY A 225 3.21 25.69 21.89
N ARG A 226 2.50 25.13 20.88
CA ARG A 226 1.06 24.86 21.00
C ARG A 226 0.81 23.75 22.02
N THR A 227 -0.18 23.94 22.88
CA THR A 227 -0.62 22.96 23.87
C THR A 227 -1.36 21.76 23.25
N ALA A 228 -1.88 21.92 22.02
CA ALA A 228 -2.52 20.85 21.27
C ALA A 228 -2.29 21.00 19.77
N PHE A 229 -1.98 19.89 19.09
CA PHE A 229 -1.88 19.85 17.63
C PHE A 229 -3.23 19.50 17.02
N SER A 230 -3.59 20.17 15.92
CA SER A 230 -4.80 19.83 15.19
C SER A 230 -4.73 18.38 14.70
N ARG A 231 -5.87 17.69 14.67
CA ARG A 231 -5.94 16.30 14.19
C ARG A 231 -5.30 16.11 12.81
N ARG A 232 -5.50 17.06 11.90
CA ARG A 232 -4.90 17.03 10.54
C ARG A 232 -3.38 17.14 10.56
N MET A 233 -2.81 17.93 11.48
CA MET A 233 -1.36 18.00 11.68
C MET A 233 -0.83 16.64 12.12
N GLN A 234 -1.43 16.05 13.16
CA GLN A 234 -0.99 14.75 13.68
C GLN A 234 -1.15 13.62 12.64
N GLU A 235 -2.26 13.62 11.89
CA GLU A 235 -2.48 12.70 10.77
C GLU A 235 -1.38 12.83 9.69
N SER A 236 -0.88 14.03 9.43
CA SER A 236 0.18 14.24 8.43
C SER A 236 1.48 13.55 8.84
N VAL A 237 1.87 13.61 10.12
CA VAL A 237 3.05 12.93 10.68
C VAL A 237 2.88 11.41 10.59
N ALA A 238 1.72 10.90 10.98
CA ALA A 238 1.44 9.46 10.93
C ALA A 238 1.46 8.91 9.50
N ILE A 239 0.90 9.63 8.53
CA ILE A 239 0.88 9.22 7.12
C ILE A 239 2.28 9.33 6.51
N ALA A 240 3.03 10.38 6.81
CA ALA A 240 4.40 10.55 6.33
C ALA A 240 5.30 9.42 6.85
N SER A 241 5.25 9.12 8.16
CA SER A 241 6.01 8.02 8.76
C SER A 241 5.69 6.68 8.08
N TRP A 242 4.40 6.35 7.93
CA TRP A 242 3.96 5.13 7.26
C TRP A 242 4.40 5.06 5.78
N ALA A 243 4.26 6.14 5.02
CA ALA A 243 4.62 6.18 3.62
C ALA A 243 6.13 5.98 3.45
N LEU A 244 6.95 6.71 4.21
CA LEU A 244 8.40 6.62 4.16
C LEU A 244 8.91 5.26 4.63
N ALA A 245 8.24 4.64 5.61
CA ALA A 245 8.54 3.29 6.04
C ALA A 245 8.42 2.26 4.91
N ILE A 246 7.42 2.43 4.05
CA ILE A 246 7.16 1.54 2.92
C ILE A 246 8.07 1.86 1.73
N THR A 247 8.18 3.14 1.37
CA THR A 247 8.62 3.53 0.04
C THR A 247 10.05 4.02 -0.05
N ALA A 248 10.71 4.38 1.05
CA ALA A 248 12.03 5.02 1.03
C ALA A 248 13.14 4.13 1.62
N PRO A 249 13.38 2.91 1.09
CA PRO A 249 14.23 1.92 1.74
C PRO A 249 15.71 2.30 1.92
N ASP A 250 16.25 3.23 1.12
CA ASP A 250 17.66 3.66 1.14
C ASP A 250 17.86 5.14 1.52
N LEU A 251 16.80 5.92 1.74
CA LEU A 251 16.96 7.33 2.11
C LEU A 251 17.49 7.47 3.55
N PRO A 252 18.42 8.42 3.81
CA PRO A 252 18.93 8.72 5.14
C PRO A 252 17.90 9.54 5.93
N LEU A 253 17.01 8.85 6.65
CA LEU A 253 15.86 9.47 7.32
C LEU A 253 16.05 9.65 8.84
N GLN A 254 17.23 9.38 9.39
CA GLN A 254 17.48 9.35 10.83
C GLN A 254 17.06 10.65 11.54
N GLN A 255 17.42 11.81 10.99
CA GLN A 255 17.05 13.10 11.58
C GLN A 255 15.53 13.34 11.56
N LEU A 256 14.88 12.96 10.46
CA LEU A 256 13.43 13.12 10.32
C LEU A 256 12.68 12.18 11.27
N PHE A 257 13.06 10.90 11.35
CA PHE A 257 12.45 9.97 12.30
C PHE A 257 12.74 10.35 13.75
N THR A 258 13.93 10.86 14.07
CA THR A 258 14.22 11.43 15.40
C THR A 258 13.25 12.56 15.74
N LEU A 259 12.98 13.46 14.80
CA LEU A 259 12.02 14.54 15.00
C LEU A 259 10.57 14.02 15.14
N MET A 260 10.17 13.04 14.32
CA MET A 260 8.84 12.44 14.42
C MET A 260 8.63 11.68 15.74
N LEU A 261 9.64 10.96 16.23
CA LEU A 261 9.61 10.29 17.53
C LEU A 261 9.46 11.30 18.66
N ARG A 262 10.23 12.40 18.62
CA ARG A 262 10.07 13.52 19.56
C ARG A 262 8.66 14.10 19.51
N PHE A 263 8.09 14.29 18.32
CA PHE A 263 6.71 14.74 18.15
C PHE A 263 5.73 13.76 18.80
N ALA A 264 5.89 12.45 18.59
CA ALA A 264 5.02 11.42 19.16
C ALA A 264 5.06 11.37 20.70
N GLY A 265 6.17 11.80 21.33
CA GLY A 265 6.29 11.94 22.78
C GLY A 265 5.57 13.15 23.38
N ILE A 266 5.10 14.12 22.57
CA ILE A 266 4.44 15.31 23.10
C ILE A 266 3.05 14.96 23.68
N PRO A 267 2.70 15.44 24.89
CA PRO A 267 1.36 15.27 25.45
C PRO A 267 0.26 15.76 24.50
N GLY A 268 -0.83 15.00 24.39
CA GLY A 268 -1.96 15.32 23.50
C GLY A 268 -1.83 14.78 22.07
N VAL A 269 -0.72 14.14 21.71
CA VAL A 269 -0.66 13.36 20.46
C VAL A 269 -1.49 12.09 20.58
N GLU A 270 -2.36 11.86 19.59
CA GLU A 270 -3.27 10.73 19.55
C GLU A 270 -2.52 9.40 19.54
N ARG A 271 -3.00 8.45 20.34
CA ARG A 271 -2.49 7.06 20.40
C ARG A 271 -2.21 6.46 19.01
N SER A 272 -3.12 6.62 18.06
CA SER A 272 -2.96 6.02 16.72
C SER A 272 -1.85 6.66 15.89
N VAL A 273 -1.46 7.90 16.21
CA VAL A 273 -0.33 8.60 15.60
C VAL A 273 0.96 8.07 16.18
N VAL A 274 1.04 7.93 17.52
CA VAL A 274 2.20 7.34 18.21
C VAL A 274 2.52 5.96 17.66
N ILE A 275 1.53 5.06 17.59
CA ILE A 275 1.68 3.70 17.06
C ILE A 275 2.29 3.72 15.64
N ARG A 276 1.76 4.55 14.75
CA ARG A 276 2.22 4.62 13.35
C ARG A 276 3.61 5.20 13.23
N VAL A 277 3.94 6.22 14.04
CA VAL A 277 5.27 6.83 14.04
C VAL A 277 6.32 5.84 14.51
N TYR A 278 6.07 5.18 15.65
CA TYR A 278 6.94 4.16 16.22
C TYR A 278 7.12 2.98 15.26
N TRP A 279 6.02 2.47 14.70
CA TRP A 279 6.07 1.41 13.71
C TRP A 279 6.88 1.81 12.47
N GLY A 280 6.68 3.02 11.93
CA GLY A 280 7.43 3.47 10.75
C GLY A 280 8.93 3.60 11.02
N ALA A 281 9.30 4.12 12.19
CA ALA A 281 10.70 4.16 12.65
C ALA A 281 11.28 2.75 12.82
N ALA A 282 10.53 1.82 13.41
CA ALA A 282 10.93 0.43 13.61
C ALA A 282 11.13 -0.33 12.28
N VAL A 283 10.22 -0.19 11.33
CA VAL A 283 10.32 -0.77 9.99
C VAL A 283 11.58 -0.26 9.26
N ARG A 284 11.97 0.99 9.50
CA ARG A 284 13.16 1.60 8.91
C ARG A 284 14.43 1.34 9.71
N ASN A 285 14.33 0.73 10.90
CA ASN A 285 15.43 0.61 11.85
C ASN A 285 16.10 1.99 12.09
N GLN A 286 15.30 3.02 12.41
CA GLN A 286 15.77 4.39 12.63
C GLN A 286 15.35 4.87 14.02
N GLY A 287 16.33 5.27 14.83
CA GLY A 287 16.07 5.86 16.15
C GLY A 287 15.39 4.92 17.14
N LEU A 288 15.65 3.61 17.05
CA LEU A 288 15.10 2.61 17.99
C LEU A 288 15.49 2.94 19.44
N GLU A 289 16.73 3.41 19.63
CA GLU A 289 17.27 3.84 20.93
C GLU A 289 16.57 5.07 21.53
N ARG A 290 15.76 5.77 20.72
CA ARG A 290 14.99 6.96 21.14
C ARG A 290 13.54 6.63 21.43
N MET A 291 13.11 5.39 21.24
CA MET A 291 11.76 4.97 21.55
C MET A 291 11.59 4.81 23.05
N GLU A 292 10.72 5.63 23.64
CA GLU A 292 10.42 5.53 25.07
C GLU A 292 9.54 4.30 25.38
N LEU A 293 10.11 3.29 26.03
CA LEU A 293 9.37 2.10 26.48
C LEU A 293 8.14 2.42 27.35
N PRO A 294 8.18 3.37 28.31
CA PRO A 294 6.99 3.75 29.07
C PRO A 294 5.84 4.26 28.19
N LEU A 295 6.17 4.96 27.10
CA LEU A 295 5.17 5.42 26.13
C LEU A 295 4.58 4.24 25.35
N ILE A 296 5.40 3.28 24.92
CA ILE A 296 4.92 2.06 24.25
C ILE A 296 4.02 1.25 25.19
N ALA A 297 4.43 1.06 26.45
CA ALA A 297 3.65 0.34 27.45
C ALA A 297 2.29 0.99 27.72
N ARG A 298 2.24 2.34 27.79
CA ARG A 298 0.99 3.10 27.92
C ARG A 298 0.09 2.89 26.71
N VAL A 299 0.62 3.06 25.50
CA VAL A 299 -0.11 2.89 24.24
C VAL A 299 -0.63 1.46 24.05
N LEU A 300 0.16 0.45 24.43
CA LEU A 300 -0.26 -0.96 24.45
C LEU A 300 -1.43 -1.14 25.41
N SER A 301 -1.29 -0.67 26.65
CA SER A 301 -2.35 -0.78 27.67
C SER A 301 -3.64 -0.12 27.20
N GLU A 302 -3.58 1.13 26.75
CA GLU A 302 -4.74 1.84 26.18
C GLU A 302 -5.37 1.08 25.01
N THR A 303 -4.54 0.48 24.15
CA THR A 303 -5.05 -0.30 23.00
C THR A 303 -5.78 -1.55 23.48
N LEU A 304 -5.22 -2.29 24.44
CA LEU A 304 -5.82 -3.48 25.03
C LEU A 304 -7.14 -3.18 25.78
N PHE A 305 -7.21 -2.07 26.52
CA PHE A 305 -8.40 -1.67 27.27
C PHE A 305 -9.51 -1.08 26.39
N SER A 306 -9.18 -0.51 25.23
CA SER A 306 -10.21 -0.03 24.31
C SER A 306 -11.01 -1.21 23.76
N SER A 307 -12.35 -1.11 23.78
CA SER A 307 -13.24 -2.16 23.29
C SER A 307 -12.74 -2.67 21.93
N PRO A 308 -12.60 -4.00 21.73
CA PRO A 308 -12.04 -4.56 20.52
C PRO A 308 -13.00 -4.36 19.34
N VAL A 309 -12.95 -3.19 18.72
CA VAL A 309 -13.79 -2.84 17.57
C VAL A 309 -13.01 -3.05 16.29
N GLY A 310 -13.21 -4.23 15.69
CA GLY A 310 -12.85 -4.51 14.31
C GLY A 310 -11.36 -4.53 13.97
N ASN A 311 -11.07 -4.42 12.67
CA ASN A 311 -9.73 -4.63 12.11
C ASN A 311 -8.70 -3.58 12.53
N ARG A 312 -9.14 -2.37 12.91
CA ARG A 312 -8.23 -1.30 13.33
C ARG A 312 -7.53 -1.64 14.65
N HIS A 313 -8.26 -2.20 15.61
CA HIS A 313 -7.70 -2.64 16.89
C HIS A 313 -6.63 -3.72 16.68
N LYS A 314 -6.94 -4.75 15.90
CA LYS A 314 -5.99 -5.80 15.50
C LYS A 314 -4.74 -5.25 14.81
N SER A 315 -4.91 -4.33 13.87
CA SER A 315 -3.80 -3.69 13.15
C SER A 315 -2.89 -2.87 14.08
N HIS A 316 -3.47 -2.16 15.05
CA HIS A 316 -2.68 -1.39 16.02
C HIS A 316 -1.86 -2.29 16.93
N LEU A 317 -2.45 -3.36 17.47
CA LEU A 317 -1.70 -4.35 18.27
C LEU A 317 -0.57 -4.98 17.47
N HIS A 318 -0.81 -5.35 16.20
CA HIS A 318 0.24 -5.89 15.35
C HIS A 318 1.37 -4.89 15.07
N GLN A 319 1.05 -3.60 14.89
CA GLN A 319 2.06 -2.54 14.73
C GLN A 319 2.89 -2.36 16.00
N ILE A 320 2.26 -2.42 17.18
CA ILE A 320 2.95 -2.38 18.47
C ILE A 320 3.86 -3.61 18.63
N TYR A 321 3.33 -4.80 18.40
CA TYR A 321 4.08 -6.06 18.47
C TYR A 321 5.31 -6.05 17.56
N THR A 322 5.15 -5.65 16.29
CA THR A 322 6.27 -5.59 15.35
C THR A 322 7.28 -4.49 15.69
N THR A 323 6.84 -3.39 16.32
CA THR A 323 7.75 -2.38 16.88
C THR A 323 8.61 -2.99 17.99
N LEU A 324 7.99 -3.65 18.96
CA LEU A 324 8.67 -4.31 20.09
C LEU A 324 9.65 -5.40 19.60
N ARG A 325 9.26 -6.18 18.59
CA ARG A 325 10.18 -7.15 17.96
C ARG A 325 11.40 -6.51 17.31
N CYS A 326 11.25 -5.33 16.69
CA CYS A 326 12.42 -4.60 16.18
C CYS A 326 13.35 -4.15 17.31
N LEU A 327 12.81 -3.73 18.46
CA LEU A 327 13.62 -3.41 19.63
C LEU A 327 14.40 -4.64 20.12
N ASN A 328 13.73 -5.78 20.27
CA ASN A 328 14.36 -7.04 20.70
C ASN A 328 15.43 -7.50 19.68
N LEU A 329 15.16 -7.37 18.38
CA LEU A 329 16.14 -7.67 17.32
C LEU A 329 17.38 -6.76 17.40
N ALA A 330 17.22 -5.52 17.86
CA ALA A 330 18.30 -4.57 18.10
C ALA A 330 18.97 -4.74 19.48
N GLY A 331 18.57 -5.74 20.28
CA GLY A 331 19.11 -5.99 21.61
C GLY A 331 18.60 -5.06 22.70
N ILE A 332 17.50 -4.33 22.46
CA ILE A 332 16.84 -3.48 23.45
C ILE A 332 15.80 -4.34 24.17
N ASP A 333 15.95 -4.49 25.49
CA ASP A 333 14.97 -5.19 26.34
C ASP A 333 13.65 -4.42 26.37
N ASP A 334 12.55 -5.12 26.13
CA ASP A 334 11.21 -4.57 26.09
C ASP A 334 10.38 -4.89 27.34
N GLU A 335 11.01 -5.42 28.40
CA GLU A 335 10.36 -5.76 29.68
C GLU A 335 9.18 -6.74 29.53
N GLY A 336 9.25 -7.63 28.53
CA GLY A 336 8.20 -8.63 28.25
C GLY A 336 6.95 -8.05 27.59
N LEU A 337 7.00 -6.81 27.08
CA LEU A 337 5.88 -6.19 26.38
C LEU A 337 5.53 -6.93 25.08
N ALA A 338 6.51 -7.46 24.32
CA ALA A 338 6.26 -8.24 23.12
C ALA A 338 5.42 -9.48 23.41
N ASP A 339 5.75 -10.21 24.48
CA ASP A 339 5.05 -11.44 24.86
C ASP A 339 3.61 -11.15 25.27
N ARG A 340 3.39 -10.10 26.07
CA ARG A 340 2.04 -9.64 26.43
C ARG A 340 1.22 -9.25 25.20
N CYS A 341 1.84 -8.57 24.24
CA CYS A 341 1.18 -8.17 23.00
C CYS A 341 0.87 -9.39 22.11
N LEU A 342 1.81 -10.33 22.00
CA LEU A 342 1.67 -11.58 21.26
C LEU A 342 0.54 -12.46 21.81
N GLU A 343 0.47 -12.62 23.14
CA GLU A 343 -0.60 -13.37 23.81
C GLU A 343 -1.98 -12.78 23.47
N SER A 344 -2.10 -11.45 23.49
CA SER A 344 -3.33 -10.76 23.10
C SER A 344 -3.69 -11.01 21.63
N LEU A 345 -2.71 -10.93 20.72
CA LEU A 345 -2.92 -11.19 19.29
C LEU A 345 -3.38 -12.63 19.03
N HIS A 346 -2.83 -13.62 19.75
CA HIS A 346 -3.28 -15.01 19.69
C HIS A 346 -4.72 -15.17 20.19
N LYS A 347 -5.07 -14.55 21.34
CA LYS A 347 -6.46 -14.54 21.85
C LYS A 347 -7.45 -13.94 20.85
N LEU A 348 -7.00 -12.95 20.07
CA LEU A 348 -7.79 -12.33 18.99
C LEU A 348 -7.79 -13.11 17.68
N ARG A 349 -7.12 -14.27 17.64
CA ARG A 349 -6.87 -15.09 16.43
C ARG A 349 -6.35 -14.22 15.28
N TYR A 350 -5.41 -13.32 15.57
CA TYR A 350 -4.77 -12.51 14.54
C TYR A 350 -3.98 -13.41 13.57
N GLY A 351 -4.07 -13.16 12.27
CA GLY A 351 -3.37 -13.95 11.25
C GLY A 351 -4.04 -15.29 10.92
N TYR A 352 -4.94 -15.80 11.77
CA TYR A 352 -5.77 -16.97 11.47
C TYR A 352 -6.91 -16.55 10.54
N ASN A 353 -6.62 -16.48 9.24
CA ASN A 353 -7.63 -16.35 8.22
C ASN A 353 -7.87 -17.72 7.59
N ASP A 354 -9.13 -18.10 7.39
CA ASP A 354 -9.52 -19.19 6.48
C ASP A 354 -9.39 -18.74 5.01
N SER A 355 -8.34 -17.96 4.70
CA SER A 355 -8.19 -17.37 3.38
C SER A 355 -7.94 -18.46 2.35
N LYS A 356 -8.65 -18.35 1.23
CA LYS A 356 -8.39 -19.16 0.05
C LYS A 356 -6.96 -18.91 -0.41
N ILE A 357 -6.14 -19.97 -0.43
CA ILE A 357 -4.75 -19.94 -0.92
C ILE A 357 -4.67 -19.16 -2.24
N SER A 358 -3.75 -18.21 -2.31
CA SER A 358 -3.57 -17.39 -3.50
C SER A 358 -3.23 -18.26 -4.72
N THR A 359 -3.71 -17.88 -5.91
CA THR A 359 -3.44 -18.65 -7.13
C THR A 359 -1.94 -18.77 -7.42
N SER A 360 -1.17 -17.71 -7.13
CA SER A 360 0.29 -17.75 -7.24
C SER A 360 0.93 -18.75 -6.28
N HIS A 361 0.50 -18.78 -5.01
CA HIS A 361 1.01 -19.74 -4.02
C HIS A 361 0.71 -21.18 -4.46
N ARG A 362 -0.50 -21.41 -5.00
CA ARG A 362 -0.89 -22.71 -5.54
C ARG A 362 -0.01 -23.15 -6.70
N TYR A 363 0.28 -22.28 -7.66
CA TYR A 363 1.15 -22.66 -8.77
C TYR A 363 2.56 -22.99 -8.31
N VAL A 364 3.12 -22.24 -7.35
CA VAL A 364 4.44 -22.57 -6.79
C VAL A 364 4.38 -23.91 -6.05
N SER A 365 3.32 -24.15 -5.27
CA SER A 365 3.06 -25.43 -4.62
C SER A 365 3.00 -26.59 -5.62
N ASP A 366 2.28 -26.44 -6.73
CA ASP A 366 2.18 -27.45 -7.79
C ASP A 366 3.56 -27.77 -8.41
N VAL A 367 4.40 -26.75 -8.63
CA VAL A 367 5.80 -26.94 -9.07
C VAL A 367 6.58 -27.77 -8.05
N LEU A 368 6.48 -27.43 -6.76
CA LEU A 368 7.18 -28.15 -5.71
C LEU A 368 6.71 -29.60 -5.59
N VAL A 369 5.41 -29.88 -5.77
CA VAL A 369 4.88 -31.25 -5.83
C VAL A 369 5.51 -32.02 -6.98
N ARG A 370 5.57 -31.45 -8.19
CA ARG A 370 6.19 -32.12 -9.35
C ARG A 370 7.69 -32.34 -9.18
N LEU A 371 8.36 -31.45 -8.46
CA LEU A 371 9.78 -31.59 -8.10
C LEU A 371 10.01 -32.53 -6.91
N GLY A 372 8.97 -33.11 -6.31
CA GLY A 372 9.10 -34.01 -5.17
C GLY A 372 9.56 -33.33 -3.88
N VAL A 373 9.33 -32.02 -3.72
CA VAL A 373 9.74 -31.24 -2.54
C VAL A 373 8.57 -31.14 -1.54
N PRO A 374 8.67 -31.78 -0.35
CA PRO A 374 7.64 -31.66 0.69
C PRO A 374 7.58 -30.22 1.24
N HIS A 375 6.36 -29.69 1.39
CA HIS A 375 6.16 -28.30 1.83
C HIS A 375 4.78 -28.09 2.47
N LYS A 376 4.62 -26.96 3.17
CA LYS A 376 3.36 -26.47 3.73
C LYS A 376 3.06 -25.10 3.10
N VAL A 377 1.83 -24.89 2.64
CA VAL A 377 1.38 -23.60 2.08
C VAL A 377 0.72 -22.77 3.18
N GLU A 378 0.99 -21.46 3.19
CA GLU A 378 0.41 -20.47 4.12
C GLU A 378 0.61 -20.84 5.60
N LEU A 379 1.85 -21.15 5.98
CA LEU A 379 2.20 -21.46 7.36
C LEU A 379 2.20 -20.18 8.21
N LEU A 380 1.40 -20.14 9.27
CA LEU A 380 1.51 -19.12 10.32
C LEU A 380 2.43 -19.64 11.43
N THR A 381 3.53 -18.94 11.69
CA THR A 381 4.46 -19.29 12.77
C THR A 381 3.90 -18.91 14.15
N PRO A 382 4.42 -19.48 15.26
CA PRO A 382 3.99 -19.11 16.62
C PRO A 382 4.17 -17.62 16.94
N ASP A 383 5.12 -16.94 16.31
CA ASP A 383 5.39 -15.51 16.40
C ASP A 383 4.61 -14.67 15.35
N LEU A 384 3.52 -15.24 14.82
CA LEU A 384 2.56 -14.61 13.91
C LEU A 384 3.16 -14.10 12.59
N LEU A 385 4.25 -14.70 12.12
CA LEU A 385 4.76 -14.47 10.77
C LEU A 385 4.06 -15.45 9.83
N SER A 386 3.43 -14.92 8.79
CA SER A 386 2.89 -15.74 7.71
C SER A 386 4.00 -16.05 6.72
N ILE A 387 4.24 -17.31 6.43
CA ILE A 387 5.16 -17.79 5.40
C ILE A 387 4.33 -18.32 4.24
N ASP A 388 4.58 -17.84 3.02
CA ASP A 388 3.76 -18.22 1.86
C ASP A 388 3.89 -19.73 1.58
N ILE A 389 5.13 -20.25 1.56
CA ILE A 389 5.40 -21.69 1.50
C ILE A 389 6.61 -22.03 2.39
N ALA A 390 6.42 -22.97 3.31
CA ALA A 390 7.45 -23.45 4.23
C ALA A 390 7.95 -24.84 3.80
N ILE A 391 9.26 -25.00 3.72
CA ILE A 391 9.96 -26.27 3.50
C ILE A 391 10.79 -26.57 4.75
N GLU A 392 10.56 -27.72 5.36
CA GLU A 392 11.27 -28.15 6.56
C GLU A 392 11.81 -29.56 6.34
N GLY A 393 13.11 -29.76 6.54
CA GLY A 393 13.74 -31.07 6.35
C GLY A 393 15.26 -31.01 6.46
N GLY A 394 15.88 -32.14 6.83
CA GLY A 394 17.33 -32.19 7.01
C GLY A 394 17.87 -31.25 8.10
N GLY A 395 17.03 -30.81 9.05
CA GLY A 395 17.38 -29.80 10.04
C GLY A 395 17.29 -28.35 9.55
N GLU A 396 16.96 -28.13 8.27
CA GLU A 396 16.82 -26.80 7.67
C GLU A 396 15.35 -26.33 7.70
N ARG A 397 15.16 -25.02 7.84
CA ARG A 397 13.87 -24.34 7.72
C ARG A 397 13.95 -23.28 6.64
N ILE A 398 13.19 -23.45 5.57
CA ILE A 398 13.25 -22.59 4.38
C ILE A 398 11.88 -21.95 4.19
N ALA A 399 11.85 -20.62 4.15
CA ALA A 399 10.66 -19.83 3.84
C ALA A 399 10.76 -19.36 2.40
N LEU A 400 9.88 -19.85 1.54
CA LEU A 400 9.69 -19.32 0.19
C LEU A 400 8.63 -18.21 0.25
N GLU A 401 9.05 -16.99 -0.12
CA GLU A 401 8.21 -15.80 -0.22
C GLU A 401 7.88 -15.54 -1.69
N VAL A 402 6.60 -15.61 -2.04
CA VAL A 402 6.12 -15.43 -3.42
C VAL A 402 5.92 -13.94 -3.68
N ASP A 403 6.98 -13.30 -4.17
CA ASP A 403 7.09 -11.85 -4.18
C ASP A 403 6.30 -11.18 -5.32
N GLY A 404 5.05 -10.81 -5.01
CA GLY A 404 4.21 -10.01 -5.90
C GLY A 404 4.61 -8.52 -5.97
N PRO A 405 4.00 -7.74 -6.89
CA PRO A 405 4.33 -6.31 -7.06
C PRO A 405 4.22 -5.48 -5.77
N VAL A 406 3.37 -5.87 -4.84
CA VAL A 406 3.16 -5.19 -3.56
C VAL A 406 4.34 -5.33 -2.58
N HIS A 407 5.26 -6.26 -2.80
CA HIS A 407 6.48 -6.43 -1.99
C HIS A 407 7.60 -5.50 -2.41
N PHE A 408 7.45 -4.81 -3.55
CA PHE A 408 8.44 -3.90 -4.10
C PHE A 408 7.91 -2.46 -4.17
N THR A 409 8.85 -1.52 -4.13
CA THR A 409 8.61 -0.14 -4.52
C THR A 409 8.52 -0.03 -6.03
N ARG A 410 7.67 0.89 -6.49
CA ARG A 410 7.59 1.28 -7.89
C ARG A 410 8.55 2.42 -8.13
N VAL A 411 9.66 2.15 -8.83
CA VAL A 411 10.65 3.18 -9.14
C VAL A 411 10.12 4.08 -10.26
N CYS A 412 10.10 5.39 -10.03
CA CYS A 412 9.47 6.38 -10.89
C CYS A 412 10.40 7.51 -11.36
N ASP A 413 11.71 7.43 -11.05
CA ASP A 413 12.68 8.49 -11.39
C ASP A 413 13.19 8.44 -12.85
N GLY A 414 12.62 7.58 -13.68
CA GLY A 414 12.93 7.47 -15.11
C GLY A 414 14.27 6.80 -15.41
N SER A 415 14.99 6.30 -14.40
CA SER A 415 16.18 5.49 -14.63
C SER A 415 15.78 4.07 -15.04
N GLU A 416 15.93 3.74 -16.32
CA GLU A 416 15.62 2.40 -16.88
C GLU A 416 16.41 1.26 -16.20
N SER A 417 17.47 1.59 -15.44
CA SER A 417 18.31 0.63 -14.73
C SER A 417 17.94 0.39 -13.27
N ALA A 418 16.95 1.08 -12.71
CA ALA A 418 16.67 0.93 -11.28
C ALA A 418 15.86 -0.35 -10.99
N THR A 419 16.53 -1.32 -10.40
CA THR A 419 15.89 -2.53 -9.87
C THR A 419 14.86 -2.19 -8.80
N PRO A 420 13.63 -2.73 -8.88
CA PRO A 420 12.62 -2.56 -7.83
C PRO A 420 13.18 -2.95 -6.46
N MET A 421 12.94 -2.11 -5.45
CA MET A 421 13.47 -2.33 -4.10
C MET A 421 12.39 -2.95 -3.22
N ARG A 422 12.75 -3.90 -2.35
CA ARG A 422 11.78 -4.41 -1.37
C ARG A 422 11.29 -3.29 -0.46
N THR A 423 9.99 -3.28 -0.17
CA THR A 423 9.40 -2.35 0.80
C THR A 423 9.95 -2.60 2.20
N GLY A 424 9.87 -1.59 3.08
CA GLY A 424 10.28 -1.74 4.47
C GLY A 424 9.62 -2.91 5.19
N PRO A 425 8.28 -3.07 5.14
CA PRO A 425 7.61 -4.22 5.77
C PRO A 425 8.09 -5.58 5.25
N THR A 426 8.35 -5.71 3.95
CA THR A 426 8.93 -6.93 3.38
C THR A 426 10.32 -7.21 3.95
N LYS A 427 11.19 -6.18 4.01
CA LYS A 427 12.53 -6.33 4.62
C LYS A 427 12.47 -6.68 6.10
N MET A 428 11.55 -6.05 6.85
CA MET A 428 11.32 -6.32 8.27
C MET A 428 10.88 -7.77 8.50
N LYS A 429 9.90 -8.26 7.72
CA LYS A 429 9.46 -9.67 7.76
C LYS A 429 10.62 -10.63 7.50
N GLN A 430 11.43 -10.36 6.46
CA GLN A 430 12.61 -11.18 6.15
C GLN A 430 13.63 -11.19 7.31
N ALA A 431 13.83 -10.05 7.98
CA ALA A 431 14.72 -9.98 9.13
C ALA A 431 14.19 -10.83 10.31
N PHE A 432 12.88 -10.77 10.61
CA PHE A 432 12.29 -11.58 11.66
C PHE A 432 12.36 -13.07 11.38
N LEU A 433 12.07 -13.50 10.15
CA LEU A 433 12.19 -14.90 9.75
C LEU A 433 13.63 -15.41 9.89
N LYS A 434 14.62 -14.63 9.41
CA LYS A 434 16.04 -14.97 9.56
C LYS A 434 16.47 -15.07 11.02
N TRP A 435 16.01 -14.14 11.84
CA TRP A 435 16.30 -14.14 13.27
C TRP A 435 15.71 -15.36 13.99
N THR A 436 14.57 -15.89 13.53
CA THR A 436 13.97 -17.13 14.06
C THR A 436 14.45 -18.41 13.36
N GLY A 437 15.57 -18.33 12.63
CA GLY A 437 16.27 -19.48 12.06
C GLY A 437 15.74 -19.94 10.69
N TRP A 438 14.92 -19.13 10.02
CA TRP A 438 14.48 -19.43 8.66
C TRP A 438 15.47 -18.90 7.62
N TYR A 439 15.81 -19.75 6.66
CA TYR A 439 16.43 -19.33 5.42
C TYR A 439 15.36 -18.80 4.46
N VAL A 440 15.42 -17.52 4.11
CA VAL A 440 14.36 -16.88 3.31
C VAL A 440 14.77 -16.78 1.85
N LEU A 441 13.99 -17.41 0.98
CA LEU A 441 14.10 -17.35 -0.47
C LEU A 441 12.94 -16.56 -1.05
N SER A 442 13.26 -15.58 -1.88
CA SER A 442 12.30 -14.79 -2.64
C SER A 442 12.13 -15.42 -4.01
N VAL A 443 10.90 -15.75 -4.38
CA VAL A 443 10.56 -16.33 -5.67
C VAL A 443 9.54 -15.44 -6.39
N PRO A 444 9.66 -15.26 -7.71
CA PRO A 444 8.65 -14.51 -8.46
C PRO A 444 7.32 -15.29 -8.48
N PRO A 445 6.17 -14.63 -8.67
CA PRO A 445 4.93 -15.33 -8.95
C PRO A 445 5.00 -15.99 -10.33
N ILE A 446 4.42 -17.19 -10.46
CA ILE A 446 4.35 -17.89 -11.74
C ILE A 446 3.29 -17.22 -12.63
N LYS A 447 3.69 -16.93 -13.88
CA LYS A 447 2.78 -16.56 -14.97
C LYS A 447 2.97 -17.59 -16.09
N LEU A 448 1.94 -18.38 -16.37
CA LEU A 448 1.94 -19.26 -17.52
C LEU A 448 1.61 -18.43 -18.76
N ASP A 449 2.45 -18.49 -19.77
CA ASP A 449 2.15 -17.91 -21.09
C ASP A 449 1.20 -18.87 -21.82
N TYR A 450 -0.06 -18.47 -21.94
CA TYR A 450 -1.09 -19.26 -22.62
C TYR A 450 -0.89 -19.33 -24.14
N ASN A 451 0.06 -18.56 -24.71
CA ASN A 451 0.37 -18.59 -26.13
C ASN A 451 1.42 -19.64 -26.51
N VAL A 452 1.98 -20.35 -25.53
CA VAL A 452 2.95 -21.44 -25.73
C VAL A 452 2.27 -22.77 -25.41
N ASP A 453 2.74 -23.85 -26.02
CA ASP A 453 2.37 -25.22 -25.62
C ASP A 453 2.51 -25.38 -24.11
N LEU A 454 1.42 -25.82 -23.45
CA LEU A 454 1.30 -25.84 -21.99
C LEU A 454 2.34 -26.76 -21.36
N THR A 455 2.62 -27.90 -21.99
CA THR A 455 3.63 -28.87 -21.51
C THR A 455 5.01 -28.23 -21.49
N THR A 456 5.36 -27.55 -22.58
CA THR A 456 6.64 -26.82 -22.70
C THR A 456 6.74 -25.68 -21.67
N ALA A 457 5.66 -24.93 -21.47
CA ALA A 457 5.60 -23.85 -20.48
C ALA A 457 5.80 -24.39 -19.05
N ILE A 458 5.14 -25.50 -18.70
CA ILE A 458 5.28 -26.15 -17.38
C ILE A 458 6.71 -26.64 -17.17
N ALA A 459 7.30 -27.34 -18.14
CA ALA A 459 8.67 -27.85 -18.03
C ALA A 459 9.70 -26.72 -17.84
N SER A 460 9.51 -25.58 -18.52
CA SER A 460 10.36 -24.40 -18.36
C SER A 460 10.25 -23.80 -16.95
N VAL A 461 9.04 -23.72 -16.39
CA VAL A 461 8.83 -23.24 -15.02
C VAL A 461 9.46 -24.19 -14.00
N ASP A 462 9.26 -25.49 -14.15
CA ASP A 462 9.82 -26.50 -13.25
C ASP A 462 11.36 -26.45 -13.24
N LEU A 463 11.98 -26.32 -14.43
CA LEU A 463 13.42 -26.18 -14.56
C LEU A 463 13.95 -24.89 -13.92
N HIS A 464 13.22 -23.77 -14.07
CA HIS A 464 13.56 -22.51 -13.43
C HIS A 464 13.57 -22.64 -11.90
N TYR A 465 12.50 -23.20 -11.32
CA TYR A 465 12.41 -23.41 -9.87
C TYR A 465 13.42 -24.43 -9.36
N LYS A 466 13.65 -25.54 -10.08
CA LYS A 466 14.69 -26.51 -9.73
C LYS A 466 16.05 -25.83 -9.59
N ARG A 467 16.45 -25.00 -10.57
CA ARG A 467 17.71 -24.25 -10.51
C ARG A 467 17.75 -23.25 -9.35
N LEU A 468 16.65 -22.54 -9.12
CA LEU A 468 16.54 -21.57 -8.01
C LEU A 468 16.71 -22.29 -6.65
N LEU A 469 16.02 -23.42 -6.45
CA LEU A 469 16.06 -24.19 -5.22
C LEU A 469 17.43 -24.85 -5.00
N MET A 470 18.05 -25.40 -6.04
CA MET A 470 19.43 -25.92 -5.96
C MET A 470 20.44 -24.80 -5.69
N GLY A 471 20.23 -23.60 -6.25
CA GLY A 471 21.06 -22.42 -6.04
C GLY A 471 20.90 -21.75 -4.67
N SER A 472 20.00 -22.25 -3.82
CA SER A 472 19.76 -21.72 -2.47
C SER A 472 20.91 -21.97 -1.49
N GLY A 473 21.79 -22.94 -1.78
CA GLY A 473 22.81 -23.40 -0.85
C GLY A 473 22.29 -24.36 0.23
N SER A 474 21.00 -24.74 0.21
CA SER A 474 20.46 -25.78 1.11
C SER A 474 20.97 -27.17 0.72
N ALA A 475 21.55 -27.86 1.69
CA ALA A 475 22.02 -29.24 1.51
C ALA A 475 20.83 -30.21 1.34
N TYR A 476 19.74 -29.98 2.08
CA TYR A 476 18.51 -30.75 1.97
C TYR A 476 17.89 -30.64 0.57
N LEU A 477 17.70 -29.42 0.05
CA LEU A 477 17.15 -29.22 -1.29
C LEU A 477 18.06 -29.75 -2.38
N SER A 478 19.38 -29.61 -2.22
CA SER A 478 20.35 -30.17 -3.17
C SER A 478 20.20 -31.69 -3.26
N LYS A 479 20.12 -32.38 -2.12
CA LYS A 479 19.93 -33.84 -2.07
C LYS A 479 18.60 -34.31 -2.64
N LEU A 480 17.51 -33.55 -2.46
CA LEU A 480 16.19 -33.90 -2.99
C LEU A 480 16.09 -33.74 -4.51
N LEU A 481 16.83 -32.78 -5.09
CA LEU A 481 16.67 -32.36 -6.48
C LEU A 481 17.74 -32.94 -7.42
N THR A 482 18.81 -33.53 -6.88
CA THR A 482 19.76 -34.37 -7.62
C THR A 482 19.22 -35.78 -7.75
#